data_AF-A0A7X6XIU9-F1
#
_entry.id   AF-A0A7X6XIU9-F1
#
_cell.length_a   1.000
_cell.length_b   1.000
_cell.length_c   1.000
_cell.angle_alpha   90.00
_cell.angle_beta   90.00
_cell.angle_gamma   90.00
#
_symmetry.space_group_name_H-M   'P 1'
#
loop_
_entity.id
_entity.type
_entity.pdbx_description
1 polymer ?
#
loop_
_entity_poly.entity_id
_entity_poly.type
_entity_poly.pdbx_seq_one_letter_code
_entity_poly.pdbx_strand_id
1 'polypeptide(L)'
;MKVISVSQGFTSDHSSTSYEFLAVDKPLSKEARSRVASLSRRANPTRRRVSFIYHVDGYDIPGGWKPLMRDYYDVMYSESYDRWNLVMAFNAPKEQQEALAAYGFDNEDGYGVQVTTFDSRVIVSVNCSLASDAISYLEESYEESEEKEEGATLEVEDELLNLLIQVRQQLMRGDYRTLYAVWEMYGWEEGEDEEEEWAPPPVPPDRPEGRATVEQFRAILVTP
;
A
#
# COMPACT_ATOMS: atom_id res chain seq x y z
N MET A 1 -5.62 23.50 -2.24
CA MET A 1 -5.80 22.06 -2.51
C MET A 1 -5.42 21.83 -3.96
N LYS A 2 -4.27 21.22 -4.22
CA LYS A 2 -3.85 20.90 -5.59
C LYS A 2 -3.89 19.38 -5.66
N VAL A 3 -4.94 18.84 -6.29
CA VAL A 3 -5.07 17.40 -6.50
C VAL A 3 -4.28 17.12 -7.77
N ILE A 4 -3.13 16.46 -7.64
CA ILE A 4 -2.20 16.24 -8.77
C ILE A 4 -2.53 14.95 -9.54
N SER A 5 -3.42 14.11 -9.01
CA SER A 5 -4.06 13.04 -9.78
C SER A 5 -5.31 12.58 -9.03
N VAL A 6 -6.41 12.38 -9.76
CA VAL A 6 -7.59 11.67 -9.25
C VAL A 6 -7.76 10.42 -10.09
N SER A 7 -7.00 9.38 -9.78
CA SER A 7 -7.56 8.04 -9.91
C SER A 7 -8.28 7.74 -8.59
N GLN A 8 -9.61 7.61 -8.69
CA GLN A 8 -10.31 6.81 -7.71
C GLN A 8 -9.77 5.40 -7.92
N GLY A 9 -9.17 4.81 -6.88
CA GLY A 9 -8.60 3.47 -6.99
C GLY A 9 -9.65 2.48 -7.49
N PHE A 10 -9.16 1.33 -7.98
CA PHE A 10 -9.94 0.24 -8.55
C PHE A 10 -11.31 0.07 -7.86
N THR A 11 -12.39 0.25 -8.63
CA THR A 11 -13.73 -0.10 -8.16
C THR A 11 -13.87 -1.61 -8.23
N SER A 12 -14.03 -2.28 -7.09
CA SER A 12 -14.25 -3.73 -7.02
C SER A 12 -15.35 -4.17 -7.99
N ASP A 13 -15.01 -4.87 -9.06
CA ASP A 13 -15.96 -5.47 -10.03
C ASP A 13 -16.01 -7.00 -9.89
N HIS A 14 -15.56 -7.51 -8.75
CA HIS A 14 -15.28 -8.93 -8.53
C HIS A 14 -15.92 -9.50 -7.24
N SER A 15 -16.04 -10.83 -7.20
CA SER A 15 -16.82 -11.57 -6.21
C SER A 15 -16.30 -11.54 -4.78
N SER A 16 -15.04 -11.13 -4.61
CA SER A 16 -14.51 -10.81 -3.30
C SER A 16 -13.39 -9.78 -3.33
N THR A 17 -13.36 -8.95 -2.29
CA THR A 17 -12.28 -8.01 -2.00
C THR A 17 -11.95 -8.08 -0.50
N SER A 18 -10.66 -8.19 -0.18
CA SER A 18 -10.15 -8.20 1.19
C SER A 18 -9.27 -6.97 1.44
N TYR A 19 -9.21 -6.52 2.69
CA TYR A 19 -8.34 -5.44 3.14
C TYR A 19 -7.74 -5.78 4.50
N GLU A 20 -6.44 -5.54 4.66
CA GLU A 20 -5.73 -5.62 5.94
C GLU A 20 -5.07 -4.27 6.23
N PHE A 21 -5.40 -3.65 7.36
CA PHE A 21 -4.84 -2.37 7.77
C PHE A 21 -4.02 -2.50 9.05
N LEU A 22 -2.94 -1.73 9.16
CA LEU A 22 -2.09 -1.67 10.35
C LEU A 22 -1.62 -0.25 10.69
N ALA A 23 -1.79 0.11 11.97
CA ALA A 23 -1.29 1.33 12.56
C ALA A 23 0.04 1.04 13.24
N VAL A 24 1.11 1.63 12.70
CA VAL A 24 2.50 1.36 13.06
C VAL A 24 2.96 2.39 14.08
N ASP A 25 2.77 3.68 13.77
CA ASP A 25 3.35 4.78 14.55
C ASP A 25 2.67 4.92 15.91
N LYS A 26 1.34 4.79 15.95
CA LYS A 26 0.55 4.93 17.19
C LYS A 26 -0.67 4.01 17.20
N PRO A 27 -1.01 3.41 18.36
CA PRO A 27 -2.28 2.71 18.51
C PRO A 27 -3.48 3.67 18.34
N LEU A 28 -4.59 3.17 17.80
CA LEU A 28 -5.86 3.87 17.70
C LEU A 28 -6.44 4.16 19.09
N SER A 29 -7.02 5.35 19.24
CA SER A 29 -7.83 5.69 20.42
C SER A 29 -9.16 4.94 20.41
N LYS A 30 -9.88 4.96 21.54
CA LYS A 30 -11.22 4.37 21.64
C LYS A 30 -12.19 5.01 20.63
N GLU A 31 -12.11 6.33 20.47
CA GLU A 31 -12.94 7.10 19.54
C GLU A 31 -12.59 6.77 18.09
N ALA A 32 -11.30 6.61 17.76
CA ALA A 32 -10.86 6.19 16.43
C ALA A 32 -11.39 4.80 16.09
N ARG A 33 -11.24 3.82 16.99
CA ARG A 33 -11.80 2.47 16.80
C ARG A 33 -13.31 2.50 16.62
N SER A 34 -14.03 3.30 17.41
CA SER A 34 -15.48 3.45 17.27
C SER A 34 -15.89 4.02 15.91
N ARG A 35 -15.11 4.95 15.35
CA ARG A 35 -15.35 5.47 13.99
C ARG A 35 -15.11 4.42 12.94
N VAL A 36 -14.00 3.67 13.01
CA VAL A 36 -13.69 2.57 12.07
C VAL A 36 -14.76 1.47 12.15
N ALA A 37 -15.15 1.05 13.35
CA ALA A 37 -16.19 0.04 13.57
C ALA A 37 -17.56 0.47 13.01
N SER A 38 -17.83 1.78 12.89
CA SER A 38 -19.09 2.28 12.35
C SER A 38 -19.17 2.19 10.81
N LEU A 39 -18.06 1.99 10.11
CA LEU A 39 -18.02 1.93 8.64
C LEU A 39 -18.66 0.66 8.09
N SER A 40 -18.51 -0.47 8.80
CA SER A 40 -19.00 -1.77 8.34
C SER A 40 -19.25 -2.67 9.54
N ARG A 41 -20.33 -3.46 9.50
CA ARG A 41 -20.58 -4.52 10.49
C ARG A 41 -19.51 -5.62 10.47
N ARG A 42 -18.70 -5.66 9.41
CA ARG A 42 -17.58 -6.59 9.23
C ARG A 42 -16.28 -6.10 9.85
N ALA A 43 -16.22 -4.82 10.26
CA ALA A 43 -15.04 -4.26 10.87
C ALA A 43 -14.98 -4.61 12.36
N ASN A 44 -13.92 -5.31 12.77
CA ASN A 44 -13.59 -5.51 14.18
C ASN A 44 -12.22 -4.88 14.52
N PRO A 45 -12.13 -3.54 14.63
CA PRO A 45 -10.84 -2.88 14.79
C PRO A 45 -10.24 -3.11 16.19
N THR A 46 -9.02 -3.62 16.23
CA THR A 46 -8.19 -3.66 17.43
C THR A 46 -7.51 -2.30 17.65
N ARG A 47 -6.61 -2.21 18.62
CA ARG A 47 -5.79 -0.98 18.81
C ARG A 47 -4.88 -0.68 17.62
N ARG A 48 -4.57 -1.66 16.76
CA ARG A 48 -3.63 -1.46 15.65
C ARG A 48 -4.08 -2.04 14.32
N ARG A 49 -4.97 -3.02 14.31
CA ARG A 49 -5.40 -3.71 13.10
C ARG A 49 -6.88 -3.55 12.85
N VAL A 50 -7.27 -3.66 11.59
CA VAL A 50 -8.64 -3.98 11.19
C VAL A 50 -8.58 -4.67 9.84
N SER A 51 -9.49 -5.61 9.63
CA SER A 51 -9.70 -6.25 8.35
C SER A 51 -11.12 -6.01 7.84
N PHE A 52 -11.27 -6.04 6.52
CA PHE A 52 -12.56 -6.00 5.85
C PHE A 52 -12.57 -7.07 4.77
N ILE A 53 -13.58 -7.95 4.79
CA ILE A 53 -13.74 -8.99 3.77
C ILE A 53 -15.13 -8.86 3.16
N TYR A 54 -15.20 -8.62 1.86
CA TYR A 54 -16.44 -8.53 1.10
C TYR A 54 -16.52 -9.71 0.15
N HIS A 55 -17.67 -10.39 0.12
CA HIS A 55 -17.98 -11.50 -0.79
C HIS A 55 -19.15 -11.12 -1.70
N VAL A 56 -19.12 -9.91 -2.25
CA VAL A 56 -20.21 -9.34 -3.05
C VAL A 56 -19.61 -8.44 -4.12
N ASP A 57 -19.94 -8.72 -5.39
CA ASP A 57 -19.56 -7.89 -6.54
C ASP A 57 -19.97 -6.42 -6.33
N GLY A 58 -19.08 -5.48 -6.64
CA GLY A 58 -19.39 -4.05 -6.57
C GLY A 58 -19.44 -3.46 -5.16
N TYR A 59 -19.17 -4.26 -4.11
CA TYR A 59 -19.23 -3.78 -2.73
C TYR A 59 -17.84 -3.49 -2.16
N ASP A 60 -17.70 -2.31 -1.56
CA ASP A 60 -16.45 -1.83 -0.98
C ASP A 60 -16.67 -1.14 0.39
N ILE A 61 -15.58 -0.78 1.07
CA ILE A 61 -15.59 0.03 2.30
C ILE A 61 -16.35 1.34 2.03
N PRO A 62 -17.40 1.68 2.81
CA PRO A 62 -18.09 2.96 2.65
C PRO A 62 -17.12 4.15 2.81
N GLY A 63 -17.01 4.96 1.74
CA GLY A 63 -16.06 6.07 1.67
C GLY A 63 -14.63 5.69 1.22
N GLY A 64 -14.40 4.42 0.91
CA GLY A 64 -13.14 3.86 0.42
C GLY A 64 -12.07 3.72 1.51
N TRP A 65 -10.94 3.12 1.13
CA TRP A 65 -9.80 2.91 2.03
C TRP A 65 -8.96 4.16 2.28
N LYS A 66 -8.94 5.13 1.35
CA LYS A 66 -8.06 6.33 1.42
C LYS A 66 -8.25 7.13 2.73
N PRO A 67 -9.47 7.41 3.22
CA PRO A 67 -9.67 8.08 4.51
C PRO A 67 -9.09 7.32 5.71
N LEU A 68 -9.10 5.98 5.68
CA LEU A 68 -8.52 5.16 6.75
C LEU A 68 -6.99 5.34 6.83
N MET A 69 -6.32 5.38 5.67
CA MET A 69 -4.87 5.61 5.57
C MET A 69 -4.47 7.07 5.88
N ARG A 70 -5.37 8.02 5.59
CA ARG A 70 -5.19 9.42 5.98
C ARG A 70 -5.21 9.60 7.49
N ASP A 71 -6.19 9.00 8.17
CA ASP A 71 -6.53 9.38 9.55
C ASP A 71 -6.05 8.39 10.61
N TYR A 72 -5.90 7.10 10.29
CA TYR A 72 -5.78 6.04 11.31
C TYR A 72 -4.64 5.05 11.11
N TYR A 73 -4.37 4.64 9.86
CA TYR A 73 -3.47 3.52 9.56
C TYR A 73 -2.26 3.95 8.72
N ASP A 74 -1.17 3.19 8.83
CA ASP A 74 0.14 3.51 8.26
C ASP A 74 0.56 2.56 7.14
N VAL A 75 0.12 1.30 7.17
CA VAL A 75 0.28 0.36 6.06
C VAL A 75 -1.03 -0.39 5.82
N MET A 76 -1.27 -0.76 4.58
CA MET A 76 -2.42 -1.58 4.16
C MET A 76 -2.05 -2.41 2.94
N TYR A 77 -2.62 -3.60 2.82
CA TYR A 77 -2.81 -4.22 1.51
C TYR A 77 -4.29 -4.55 1.29
N SER A 78 -4.68 -4.61 0.02
CA SER A 78 -5.96 -5.16 -0.41
C SER A 78 -5.78 -6.09 -1.58
N GLU A 79 -6.63 -7.10 -1.66
CA GLU A 79 -6.66 -8.07 -2.74
C GLU A 79 -8.05 -8.11 -3.35
N SER A 80 -8.10 -8.15 -4.67
CA SER A 80 -9.27 -8.56 -5.43
C SER A 80 -8.80 -9.41 -6.62
N TYR A 81 -8.94 -10.73 -6.50
CA TYR A 81 -8.36 -11.70 -7.43
C TYR A 81 -6.83 -11.53 -7.55
N ASP A 82 -6.31 -11.35 -8.75
CA ASP A 82 -4.89 -11.15 -9.04
C ASP A 82 -4.45 -9.69 -8.82
N ARG A 83 -5.38 -8.78 -8.50
CA ARG A 83 -5.09 -7.37 -8.27
C ARG A 83 -4.83 -7.08 -6.82
N TRP A 84 -3.65 -6.55 -6.55
CA TRP A 84 -3.20 -6.13 -5.24
C TRP A 84 -2.96 -4.63 -5.20
N ASN A 85 -3.32 -4.01 -4.07
CA ASN A 85 -2.96 -2.63 -3.78
C ASN A 85 -2.16 -2.59 -2.48
N LEU A 86 -0.89 -2.21 -2.56
CA LEU A 86 0.02 -2.13 -1.44
C LEU A 86 0.21 -0.66 -1.06
N VAL A 87 -0.19 -0.28 0.16
CA VAL A 87 -0.29 1.12 0.55
C VAL A 87 0.54 1.41 1.79
N MET A 88 1.32 2.50 1.72
CA MET A 88 2.13 3.01 2.83
C MET A 88 1.84 4.50 3.03
N ALA A 89 1.56 4.88 4.27
CA ALA A 89 1.26 6.25 4.66
C ALA A 89 2.16 6.74 5.79
N PHE A 90 2.73 7.93 5.63
CA PHE A 90 3.68 8.53 6.58
C PHE A 90 3.71 10.05 6.44
N ASN A 91 4.26 10.75 7.44
CA ASN A 91 4.47 12.19 7.32
C ASN A 91 5.79 12.48 6.62
N ALA A 92 5.79 13.43 5.68
CA ALA A 92 6.98 13.84 4.93
C ALA A 92 7.00 15.37 4.72
N PRO A 93 8.18 16.03 4.78
CA PRO A 93 8.34 17.42 4.39
C PRO A 93 8.09 17.59 2.89
N LYS A 94 7.71 18.81 2.48
CA LYS A 94 7.31 19.11 1.09
C LYS A 94 8.30 18.64 0.02
N GLU A 95 9.60 18.80 0.25
CA GLU A 95 10.65 18.34 -0.66
C GLU A 95 10.59 16.83 -0.90
N GLN A 96 10.38 16.04 0.16
CA GLN A 96 10.24 14.59 0.06
C GLN A 96 8.91 14.20 -0.62
N GLN A 97 7.85 14.99 -0.45
CA GLN A 97 6.58 14.78 -1.17
C GLN A 97 6.77 14.97 -2.68
N GLU A 98 7.48 16.02 -3.09
CA GLU A 98 7.80 16.31 -4.49
C GLU A 98 8.69 15.21 -5.10
N ALA A 99 9.69 14.73 -4.35
CA ALA A 99 10.54 13.63 -4.78
C ALA A 99 9.77 12.32 -4.96
N LEU A 100 8.84 11.99 -4.05
CA LEU A 100 7.97 10.81 -4.18
C LEU A 100 7.04 10.92 -5.39
N ALA A 101 6.48 12.10 -5.66
CA ALA A 101 5.58 12.31 -6.79
C ALA A 101 6.25 12.04 -8.15
N ALA A 102 7.57 12.23 -8.25
CA ALA A 102 8.33 11.91 -9.46
C ALA A 102 8.39 10.40 -9.79
N TYR A 103 8.01 9.52 -8.86
CA TYR A 103 7.88 8.08 -9.10
C TYR A 103 6.45 7.65 -9.41
N GLY A 104 5.50 8.59 -9.50
CA GLY A 104 4.11 8.27 -9.81
C GLY A 104 3.92 7.96 -11.30
N PHE A 105 3.29 6.84 -11.61
CA PHE A 105 2.91 6.42 -12.96
C PHE A 105 1.76 5.41 -12.89
N ASP A 106 1.04 5.24 -13.99
CA ASP A 106 -0.02 4.25 -14.15
C ASP A 106 0.08 3.74 -15.59
N ASN A 107 0.05 2.42 -15.79
CA ASN A 107 0.07 1.81 -17.12
C ASN A 107 -1.36 1.53 -17.61
N GLU A 108 -1.53 1.15 -18.87
CA GLU A 108 -2.86 0.87 -19.44
C GLU A 108 -3.66 -0.20 -18.66
N ASP A 109 -2.96 -1.14 -18.04
CA ASP A 109 -3.56 -2.22 -17.25
C ASP A 109 -3.92 -1.81 -15.81
N GLY A 110 -3.65 -0.57 -15.39
CA GLY A 110 -3.94 -0.07 -14.04
C GLY A 110 -2.89 -0.46 -12.98
N TYR A 111 -1.71 -0.90 -13.40
CA TYR A 111 -0.55 -1.13 -12.52
C TYR A 111 0.32 0.12 -12.43
N GLY A 112 0.93 0.34 -11.27
CA GLY A 112 1.86 1.45 -11.10
C GLY A 112 1.90 1.99 -9.68
N VAL A 113 2.31 3.26 -9.57
CA VAL A 113 2.52 3.95 -8.30
C VAL A 113 1.70 5.23 -8.28
N GLN A 114 0.87 5.37 -7.25
CA GLN A 114 0.08 6.57 -7.00
C GLN A 114 0.55 7.24 -5.70
N VAL A 115 0.86 8.54 -5.78
CA VAL A 115 1.26 9.35 -4.63
C VAL A 115 0.22 10.43 -4.37
N THR A 116 -0.41 10.39 -3.20
CA THR A 116 -1.39 11.39 -2.76
C THR A 116 -0.91 12.07 -1.47
N THR A 117 -1.17 13.37 -1.32
CA THR A 117 -0.74 14.13 -0.14
C THR A 117 -1.90 14.86 0.55
N PHE A 118 -1.84 14.92 1.88
CA PHE A 118 -2.77 15.61 2.78
C PHE A 118 -1.96 16.36 3.83
N ASP A 119 -1.74 17.66 3.61
CA ASP A 119 -0.83 18.48 4.42
C ASP A 119 0.59 17.87 4.51
N SER A 120 0.96 17.29 5.65
CA SER A 120 2.22 16.57 5.83
C SER A 120 2.13 15.08 5.52
N ARG A 121 0.93 14.50 5.47
CA ARG A 121 0.70 13.06 5.31
C ARG A 121 0.77 12.70 3.84
N VAL A 122 1.68 11.79 3.48
CA VAL A 122 1.77 11.18 2.15
C VAL A 122 1.19 9.79 2.22
N ILE A 123 0.51 9.40 1.15
CA ILE A 123 0.02 8.05 0.89
C ILE A 123 0.63 7.60 -0.44
N VAL A 124 1.43 6.55 -0.40
CA VAL A 124 1.99 5.87 -1.57
C VAL A 124 1.22 4.57 -1.74
N SER A 125 0.65 4.35 -2.91
CA SER A 125 -0.15 3.17 -3.27
C SER A 125 0.50 2.53 -4.50
N VAL A 126 0.76 1.23 -4.42
CA VAL A 126 1.34 0.43 -5.50
C VAL A 126 0.27 -0.54 -5.95
N ASN A 127 -0.24 -0.36 -7.17
CA ASN A 127 -1.16 -1.30 -7.79
C ASN A 127 -0.33 -2.33 -8.57
N CYS A 128 -0.44 -3.60 -8.23
CA CYS A 128 0.42 -4.67 -8.75
C CYS A 128 -0.33 -6.00 -8.83
N SER A 129 0.33 -7.00 -9.41
CA SER A 129 -0.01 -8.41 -9.26
C SER A 129 1.07 -9.11 -8.44
N LEU A 130 0.69 -10.08 -7.62
CA LEU A 130 1.60 -10.84 -6.77
C LEU A 130 1.75 -12.29 -7.25
N ALA A 131 2.96 -12.83 -7.10
CA ALA A 131 3.24 -14.23 -7.41
C ALA A 131 2.39 -15.17 -6.52
N SER A 132 1.79 -16.21 -7.11
CA SER A 132 0.89 -17.12 -6.37
C SER A 132 1.57 -17.86 -5.22
N ASP A 133 2.87 -18.15 -5.34
CA ASP A 133 3.67 -18.75 -4.26
C ASP A 133 3.91 -17.75 -3.12
N ALA A 134 4.08 -16.46 -3.41
CA ALA A 134 4.12 -15.41 -2.40
C ALA A 134 2.80 -15.30 -1.62
N ILE A 135 1.66 -15.56 -2.26
CA ILE A 135 0.32 -15.57 -1.61
C ILE A 135 0.16 -16.79 -0.69
N SER A 136 0.69 -17.96 -1.08
CA SER A 136 0.55 -19.19 -0.29
C SER A 136 1.18 -19.12 1.11
N TYR A 137 2.24 -18.33 1.28
CA TYR A 137 2.85 -18.07 2.59
C TYR A 137 2.01 -17.14 3.47
N LEU A 138 1.11 -16.34 2.88
CA LEU A 138 0.28 -15.37 3.61
C LEU A 138 -1.02 -16.01 4.14
N GLU A 139 -1.60 -16.98 3.41
CA GLU A 139 -2.84 -17.66 3.80
C GLU A 139 -2.71 -18.54 5.06
N GLU A 140 -1.54 -19.14 5.30
CA GLU A 140 -1.32 -20.00 6.47
C GLU A 140 -1.26 -19.23 7.82
N SER A 141 -1.25 -17.89 7.80
CA SER A 141 -1.06 -17.04 8.99
C SER A 141 -2.34 -16.54 9.67
N TYR A 142 -3.53 -16.82 9.11
CA TYR A 142 -4.81 -16.38 9.66
C TYR A 142 -5.29 -17.27 10.83
N GLU A 143 -4.50 -17.37 11.90
CA GLU A 143 -5.02 -17.76 13.21
C GLU A 143 -5.46 -16.50 13.97
N GLU A 144 -6.65 -16.55 14.56
CA GLU A 144 -7.31 -15.44 15.24
C GLU A 144 -6.42 -14.92 16.39
N SER A 145 -5.77 -13.77 16.19
CA SER A 145 -4.75 -13.26 17.13
C SER A 145 -5.37 -12.87 18.48
N GLU A 146 -5.06 -13.60 19.54
CA GLU A 146 -5.35 -13.19 20.92
C GLU A 146 -4.45 -12.00 21.32
N GLU A 147 -5.04 -10.98 21.98
CA GLU A 147 -4.35 -9.77 22.40
C GLU A 147 -3.15 -10.07 23.32
N LYS A 148 -1.91 -9.92 22.83
CA LYS A 148 -0.70 -9.94 23.68
C LYS A 148 -0.46 -8.58 24.35
N GLU A 149 -0.06 -8.63 25.62
CA GLU A 149 0.12 -7.53 26.57
C GLU A 149 1.18 -6.48 26.18
N GLU A 150 1.04 -5.28 26.79
CA GLU A 150 1.86 -4.09 26.55
C GLU A 150 3.36 -4.30 26.86
N GLY A 151 4.20 -4.19 25.82
CA GLY A 151 5.65 -4.11 25.96
C GLY A 151 6.45 -4.86 24.90
N ALA A 152 5.81 -5.72 24.11
CA ALA A 152 6.45 -6.45 23.02
C ALA A 152 6.76 -5.55 21.81
N THR A 153 7.87 -5.83 21.14
CA THR A 153 8.15 -5.36 19.78
C THR A 153 6.93 -5.60 18.88
N LEU A 154 6.65 -4.69 17.94
CA LEU A 154 5.57 -4.85 16.96
C LEU A 154 5.94 -5.95 15.96
N GLU A 155 6.00 -7.19 16.42
CA GLU A 155 6.08 -8.37 15.57
C GLU A 155 4.66 -8.61 15.05
N VAL A 156 4.45 -8.22 13.80
CA VAL A 156 3.21 -8.52 13.08
C VAL A 156 3.36 -9.96 12.58
N GLU A 157 2.38 -10.81 12.81
CA GLU A 157 2.40 -12.20 12.32
C GLU A 157 2.14 -12.28 10.79
N ASP A 158 1.93 -11.13 10.13
CA ASP A 158 1.69 -10.98 8.69
C ASP A 158 2.96 -10.49 7.98
N GLU A 159 3.54 -11.37 7.14
CA GLU A 159 4.79 -11.12 6.43
C GLU A 159 4.69 -9.98 5.40
N LEU A 160 3.55 -9.84 4.73
CA LEU A 160 3.35 -8.78 3.75
C LEU A 160 3.25 -7.43 4.45
N LEU A 161 2.50 -7.32 5.56
CA LEU A 161 2.49 -6.09 6.37
C LEU A 161 3.90 -5.75 6.89
N ASN A 162 4.68 -6.75 7.32
CA ASN A 162 6.08 -6.54 7.73
C ASN A 162 6.94 -6.00 6.58
N LEU A 163 6.81 -6.57 5.38
CA LEU A 163 7.53 -6.08 4.21
C LEU A 163 7.12 -4.63 3.87
N LEU A 164 5.83 -4.31 3.92
CA LEU A 164 5.34 -2.94 3.70
C LEU A 164 5.84 -1.96 4.77
N ILE A 165 6.00 -2.39 6.03
CA ILE A 165 6.65 -1.58 7.06
C ILE A 165 8.10 -1.29 6.66
N GLN A 166 8.85 -2.28 6.19
CA GLN A 166 10.24 -2.08 5.78
C GLN A 166 10.35 -1.10 4.60
N VAL A 167 9.52 -1.28 3.57
CA VAL A 167 9.44 -0.38 2.41
C VAL A 167 9.07 1.03 2.87
N ARG A 168 8.03 1.19 3.70
CA ARG A 168 7.65 2.49 4.29
C ARG A 168 8.84 3.19 4.95
N GLN A 169 9.63 2.45 5.74
CA GLN A 169 10.80 3.00 6.42
C GLN A 169 11.94 3.38 5.46
N GLN A 170 12.06 2.73 4.30
CA GLN A 170 12.98 3.16 3.24
C GLN A 170 12.52 4.47 2.61
N LEU A 171 11.23 4.56 2.25
CA LEU A 171 10.65 5.76 1.66
C LEU A 171 10.81 6.97 2.59
N MET A 172 10.59 6.78 3.90
CA MET A 172 10.80 7.80 4.93
C MET A 172 12.25 8.30 5.00
N ARG A 173 13.24 7.48 4.62
CA ARG A 173 14.67 7.84 4.56
C ARG A 173 15.11 8.39 3.19
N GLY A 174 14.17 8.63 2.28
CA GLY A 174 14.46 9.10 0.93
C GLY A 174 15.15 8.04 0.07
N ASP A 175 14.88 6.77 0.35
CA ASP A 175 15.32 5.64 -0.47
C ASP A 175 14.13 5.14 -1.28
N TYR A 176 14.13 5.45 -2.58
CA TYR A 176 13.02 5.20 -3.50
C TYR A 176 13.27 4.03 -4.45
N ARG A 177 14.30 3.20 -4.17
CA ARG A 177 14.65 2.04 -5.00
C ARG A 177 13.50 1.05 -5.16
N THR A 178 12.65 0.90 -4.15
CA THR A 178 11.46 0.06 -4.25
C THR A 178 10.46 0.61 -5.26
N LEU A 179 10.22 1.93 -5.29
CA LEU A 179 9.32 2.53 -6.29
C LEU A 179 9.92 2.48 -7.69
N TYR A 180 11.24 2.67 -7.80
CA TYR A 180 11.94 2.48 -9.07
C TYR A 180 11.85 1.04 -9.57
N ALA A 181 11.94 0.05 -8.68
CA ALA A 181 11.75 -1.36 -9.04
C ALA A 181 10.33 -1.62 -9.57
N VAL A 182 9.30 -0.97 -9.01
CA VAL A 182 7.93 -1.03 -9.56
C VAL A 182 7.87 -0.43 -10.96
N TRP A 183 8.52 0.71 -11.18
CA TRP A 183 8.61 1.33 -12.51
C TRP A 183 9.36 0.45 -13.51
N GLU A 184 10.44 -0.21 -13.12
CA GLU A 184 11.12 -1.16 -14.00
C GLU A 184 10.24 -2.37 -14.38
N MET A 185 9.28 -2.74 -13.53
CA MET A 185 8.38 -3.86 -13.77
C MET A 185 7.18 -3.50 -14.65
N TYR A 186 6.59 -2.31 -14.46
CA TYR A 186 5.30 -1.95 -15.07
C TYR A 186 5.33 -0.66 -15.90
N GLY A 187 6.39 0.15 -15.78
CA GLY A 187 6.45 1.48 -16.36
C GLY A 187 6.98 1.52 -17.79
N TRP A 188 7.28 0.37 -18.39
CA TRP A 188 7.70 0.26 -19.80
C TRP A 188 6.54 -0.28 -20.63
N GLU A 189 6.00 0.54 -21.52
CA GLU A 189 5.00 0.11 -22.50
C GLU A 189 5.72 -0.08 -23.85
N GLU A 190 5.76 -1.32 -24.36
CA GLU A 190 6.28 -1.60 -25.69
C GLU A 190 5.26 -1.18 -26.76
N GLY A 191 5.30 0.09 -27.18
CA GLY A 191 4.72 0.50 -28.47
C GLY A 191 3.85 1.77 -28.46
N GLU A 192 4.14 2.62 -29.45
CA GLU A 192 3.22 3.52 -30.18
C GLU A 192 2.54 4.66 -29.41
N ASP A 193 3.31 5.69 -29.06
CA ASP A 193 3.18 7.02 -29.68
C ASP A 193 4.36 7.93 -29.28
N GLU A 194 5.15 8.38 -30.27
CA GLU A 194 6.33 9.25 -30.08
C GLU A 194 5.99 10.67 -29.54
N GLU A 195 4.73 10.95 -29.20
CA GLU A 195 4.25 12.30 -28.85
C GLU A 195 4.17 12.58 -27.33
N GLU A 196 4.08 11.57 -26.46
CA GLU A 196 4.21 11.79 -25.01
C GLU A 196 5.62 11.42 -24.53
N GLU A 197 6.44 12.44 -24.24
CA GLU A 197 7.71 12.29 -23.51
C GLU A 197 7.43 11.82 -22.07
N TRP A 198 7.04 10.55 -21.89
CA TRP A 198 7.02 9.93 -20.58
C TRP A 198 8.47 9.67 -20.16
N ALA A 199 9.08 10.66 -19.51
CA ALA A 199 10.42 10.53 -18.98
C ALA A 199 10.42 9.52 -17.82
N PRO A 200 11.39 8.59 -17.77
CA PRO A 200 11.52 7.68 -16.64
C PRO A 200 11.69 8.46 -15.33
N PRO A 201 11.23 7.91 -14.19
CA PRO A 201 11.45 8.53 -12.90
C PRO A 201 12.95 8.63 -12.60
N PRO A 202 13.38 9.55 -11.71
CA PRO A 202 14.77 9.70 -11.36
C PRO A 202 15.37 8.38 -10.84
N VAL A 203 16.50 7.96 -11.41
CA VAL A 203 17.21 6.76 -10.92
C VAL A 203 17.70 7.02 -9.48
N PRO A 204 17.21 6.27 -8.48
CA PRO A 204 17.60 6.48 -7.10
C PRO A 204 19.06 6.04 -6.88
N PRO A 205 19.80 6.69 -5.95
CA PRO A 205 21.18 6.33 -5.67
C PRO A 205 21.27 4.92 -5.07
N ASP A 206 22.26 4.13 -5.51
CA ASP A 206 22.54 2.83 -4.89
C ASP A 206 23.05 3.00 -3.45
N ARG A 207 22.64 2.09 -2.57
CA ARG A 207 23.00 2.06 -1.15
C ARG A 207 23.09 0.61 -0.65
N PRO A 208 24.06 0.24 0.19
CA PRO A 208 24.11 -1.10 0.76
C PRO A 208 22.89 -1.40 1.64
N GLU A 209 22.51 -0.44 2.49
CA GLU A 209 21.40 -0.59 3.42
C GLU A 209 20.08 -0.74 2.66
N GLY A 210 19.22 -1.67 3.09
CA GLY A 210 17.89 -1.83 2.50
C GLY A 210 17.83 -2.60 1.16
N ARG A 211 18.98 -3.03 0.61
CA ARG A 211 18.99 -3.82 -0.64
C ARG A 211 18.12 -5.09 -0.55
N ALA A 212 18.20 -5.81 0.56
CA ALA A 212 17.40 -7.02 0.79
C ALA A 212 15.88 -6.76 0.73
N THR A 213 15.41 -5.63 1.28
CA THR A 213 14.00 -5.24 1.21
C THR A 213 13.56 -4.96 -0.23
N VAL A 214 14.41 -4.31 -1.03
CA VAL A 214 14.13 -4.04 -2.45
C VAL A 214 14.07 -5.35 -3.25
N GLU A 215 15.00 -6.27 -2.99
CA GLU A 215 15.04 -7.59 -3.64
C GLU A 215 13.82 -8.44 -3.27
N GLN A 216 13.45 -8.48 -1.98
CA GLN A 216 12.27 -9.19 -1.50
C GLN A 216 10.99 -8.60 -2.10
N PHE A 217 10.86 -7.27 -2.13
CA PHE A 217 9.70 -6.62 -2.73
C PHE A 217 9.62 -6.87 -4.23
N ARG A 218 10.74 -6.83 -4.96
CA ARG A 218 10.74 -7.16 -6.39
C ARG A 218 10.34 -8.62 -6.63
N ALA A 219 10.80 -9.54 -5.79
CA ALA A 219 10.55 -10.97 -5.97
C ALA A 219 9.07 -11.36 -5.87
N ILE A 220 8.24 -10.56 -5.17
CA ILE A 220 6.81 -10.82 -5.06
C ILE A 220 6.00 -10.23 -6.22
N LEU A 221 6.55 -9.28 -6.98
CA LEU A 221 5.85 -8.65 -8.12
C LEU A 221 5.90 -9.56 -9.34
N VAL A 222 4.77 -9.66 -10.05
CA VAL A 222 4.69 -10.34 -11.35
C VAL A 222 4.06 -9.44 -12.39
N THR A 223 4.49 -9.61 -13.65
CA THR A 223 3.71 -9.16 -14.80
C THR A 223 2.54 -10.13 -14.99
N PRO A 224 1.35 -9.65 -15.38
CA PRO A 224 0.25 -10.53 -15.78
C PRO A 224 0.62 -11.47 -16.94
#